data_AF-A0AAD5GWC6-F1
#
_entry.id   AF-A0AAD5GWC6-F1
#
_cell.length_a   1.000
_cell.length_b   1.000
_cell.length_c   1.000
_cell.angle_alpha   90.00
_cell.angle_beta   90.00
_cell.angle_gamma   90.00
#
_symmetry.space_group_name_H-M   'P 1'
#
loop_
_entity.id
_entity.type
_entity.pdbx_description
1 polymer ?
#
loop_
_entity_poly.entity_id
_entity_poly.type
_entity_poly.pdbx_seq_one_letter_code
_entity_poly.pdbx_strand_id
1 'polypeptide(L)'
;DDKDEQYMFSFDKVFYEDSVQADVYEFLARPIVTDAVKAINGTVITYGQTGAGKTYTMEGASILETDNYKKGLLPRVVDELFEAINICGETAAYKIKLSMVEIYMERV
;
A
#
# COMPACT_ATOMS: atom_id res chain seq x y z
N ASP A 1 10.50 4.68 -41.81
CA ASP A 1 9.59 3.58 -41.49
C ASP A 1 9.83 3.10 -40.08
N ASP A 2 9.33 3.86 -39.11
CA ASP A 2 9.22 3.39 -37.73
C ASP A 2 8.05 2.40 -37.70
N LYS A 3 8.36 1.12 -37.53
CA LYS A 3 7.33 0.11 -37.29
C LYS A 3 6.82 0.32 -35.88
N ASP A 4 5.53 0.61 -35.72
CA ASP A 4 4.85 0.57 -34.43
C ASP A 4 4.99 -0.84 -33.84
N GLU A 5 5.95 -1.03 -32.95
CA GLU A 5 6.08 -2.26 -32.17
C GLU A 5 5.00 -2.27 -31.09
N GLN A 6 4.00 -3.14 -31.27
CA GLN A 6 3.02 -3.41 -30.22
C GLN A 6 3.63 -4.31 -29.16
N TYR A 7 3.84 -3.73 -27.97
CA TYR A 7 4.22 -4.48 -26.77
C TYR A 7 2.96 -4.87 -25.99
N MET A 8 2.84 -6.16 -25.68
CA MET A 8 1.78 -6.70 -24.83
C MET A 8 2.38 -7.09 -23.48
N PHE A 9 1.80 -6.58 -22.39
CA PHE A 9 2.18 -6.89 -21.03
C PHE A 9 0.99 -7.53 -20.30
N SER A 10 1.27 -8.46 -19.39
CA SER A 10 0.26 -9.12 -18.55
C SER A 10 0.65 -8.97 -17.09
N PHE A 11 -0.33 -8.62 -16.25
CA PHE A 11 -0.19 -8.41 -14.82
C PHE A 11 -1.41 -9.00 -14.11
N ASP A 12 -1.32 -9.22 -12.79
CA ASP A 12 -2.47 -9.68 -12.00
C ASP A 12 -3.62 -8.66 -12.00
N LYS A 13 -3.28 -7.37 -12.02
CA LYS A 13 -4.23 -6.27 -12.17
C LYS A 13 -3.56 -5.03 -12.74
N VAL A 14 -4.32 -4.28 -13.55
CA VAL A 14 -3.94 -2.97 -14.06
C VAL A 14 -4.96 -1.96 -13.54
N PHE A 15 -4.48 -0.90 -12.89
CA PHE A 15 -5.30 0.23 -12.44
C PHE A 15 -5.14 1.37 -13.45
N TYR A 16 -6.27 1.87 -13.96
CA TYR A 16 -6.31 3.00 -14.88
C TYR A 16 -6.47 4.32 -14.13
N GLU A 17 -6.39 5.45 -14.83
CA GLU A 17 -6.37 6.79 -14.23
C GLU A 17 -7.62 7.16 -13.41
N ASP A 18 -8.73 6.49 -13.69
CA ASP A 18 -10.01 6.62 -12.99
C ASP A 18 -10.13 5.75 -11.73
N SER A 19 -9.17 4.85 -11.50
CA SER A 19 -9.14 4.01 -10.31
C SER A 19 -8.90 4.84 -9.05
N VAL A 20 -9.69 4.60 -8.01
CA VAL A 20 -9.54 5.33 -6.74
C VAL A 20 -8.60 4.61 -5.78
N GLN A 21 -8.03 5.34 -4.83
CA GLN A 21 -7.11 4.79 -3.83
C GLN A 21 -7.69 3.61 -3.04
N ALA A 22 -9.00 3.60 -2.82
CA ALA A 22 -9.69 2.50 -2.17
C ALA A 22 -9.60 1.20 -2.98
N ASP A 23 -9.70 1.25 -4.32
CA ASP A 23 -9.63 0.05 -5.17
C ASP A 23 -8.24 -0.58 -5.15
N VAL A 24 -7.21 0.26 -5.11
CA VAL A 24 -5.81 -0.18 -4.99
C VAL A 24 -5.59 -0.83 -3.63
N TYR A 25 -6.14 -0.24 -2.57
CA TYR A 25 -6.08 -0.78 -1.22
C TYR A 25 -6.75 -2.15 -1.10
N GLU A 26 -8.00 -2.27 -1.56
CA GLU A 26 -8.81 -3.49 -1.45
C GLU A 26 -8.15 -4.68 -2.16
N PHE A 27 -7.55 -4.45 -3.33
CA PHE A 27 -6.91 -5.51 -4.09
C PHE A 27 -5.52 -5.88 -3.54
N LEU A 28 -4.70 -4.88 -3.19
CA LEU A 28 -3.28 -5.10 -2.92
C LEU A 28 -2.96 -5.20 -1.41
N ALA A 29 -3.43 -4.25 -0.61
CA ALA A 29 -3.01 -4.12 0.78
C ALA A 29 -3.88 -4.91 1.76
N ARG A 30 -5.20 -4.95 1.53
CA ARG A 30 -6.14 -5.62 2.45
C ARG A 30 -5.84 -7.11 2.70
N PRO A 31 -5.49 -7.93 1.68
CA PRO A 31 -5.07 -9.32 1.92
C PRO A 31 -3.81 -9.40 2.80
N ILE A 32 -2.86 -8.49 2.60
CA ILE A 32 -1.61 -8.42 3.39
C ILE A 32 -1.91 -8.08 4.85
N VAL A 33 -2.81 -7.13 5.13
CA VAL A 33 -3.22 -6.79 6.50
C VAL A 33 -3.87 -7.99 7.18
N THR A 34 -4.76 -8.68 6.47
CA THR A 34 -5.44 -9.89 6.98
C THR A 34 -4.44 -10.99 7.34
N ASP A 35 -3.42 -11.18 6.52
CA ASP A 35 -2.35 -12.14 6.73
C ASP A 35 -1.42 -11.72 7.88
N ALA A 36 -1.10 -10.42 8.00
CA ALA A 36 -0.30 -9.87 9.09
C ALA A 36 -0.94 -10.11 10.47
N VAL A 37 -2.27 -9.95 10.58
CA VAL A 37 -3.02 -10.27 11.81
C VAL A 37 -2.95 -11.76 12.17
N LYS A 38 -2.74 -12.63 11.18
CA LYS A 38 -2.51 -14.08 11.33
C LYS A 38 -1.03 -14.45 11.49
N ALA A 39 -0.17 -13.47 11.79
CA ALA A 39 1.28 -13.64 11.94
C ALA A 39 2.01 -14.11 10.68
N ILE A 40 1.50 -13.76 9.49
CA ILE A 40 2.15 -13.98 8.19
C ILE A 40 2.77 -12.66 7.72
N ASN A 41 4.04 -12.69 7.29
CA ASN A 41 4.72 -11.50 6.81
C ASN A 41 4.21 -11.10 5.42
N GLY A 42 4.01 -9.80 5.20
CA GLY A 42 3.75 -9.25 3.88
C GLY A 42 4.52 -7.96 3.63
N THR A 43 4.79 -7.69 2.35
CA THR A 43 5.64 -6.58 1.90
C THR A 43 5.01 -5.91 0.70
N VAL A 44 4.94 -4.58 0.71
CA VAL A 44 4.51 -3.77 -0.44
C VAL A 44 5.72 -3.00 -0.96
N ILE A 45 5.98 -3.08 -2.26
CA ILE A 45 7.05 -2.34 -2.93
C ILE A 45 6.43 -1.53 -4.07
N THR A 46 6.66 -0.23 -4.08
CA THR A 46 6.28 0.67 -5.17
C THR A 46 7.52 1.12 -5.95
N TYR A 47 7.52 0.94 -7.27
CA TYR A 47 8.63 1.33 -8.14
C TYR A 47 8.11 2.02 -9.40
N GLY A 48 8.99 2.75 -10.10
CA GLY A 48 8.64 3.55 -11.27
C GLY A 48 9.37 4.90 -11.30
N GLN A 49 9.27 5.62 -12.41
CA GLN A 49 9.93 6.92 -12.60
C GLN A 49 9.44 8.00 -11.61
N THR A 50 10.21 9.07 -11.45
CA THR A 50 9.77 10.26 -10.69
C THR A 50 8.48 10.82 -11.32
N GLY A 51 7.51 11.20 -10.48
CA GLY A 51 6.20 11.65 -10.94
C GLY A 51 5.19 10.53 -11.27
N ALA A 52 5.59 9.25 -11.27
CA ALA A 52 4.68 8.13 -11.54
C ALA A 52 3.69 7.78 -10.41
N GLY A 53 3.57 8.64 -9.38
CA GLY A 53 2.58 8.43 -8.32
C GLY A 53 2.99 7.51 -7.15
N LYS A 54 4.21 6.96 -7.09
CA LYS A 54 4.67 6.07 -5.99
C LYS A 54 4.32 6.58 -4.57
N THR A 55 4.73 7.82 -4.25
CA THR A 55 4.45 8.45 -2.96
C THR A 55 2.96 8.69 -2.76
N TYR A 56 2.24 9.07 -3.82
CA TYR A 56 0.80 9.25 -3.76
C TYR A 56 0.06 7.93 -3.49
N THR A 57 0.47 6.82 -4.11
CA THR A 57 -0.10 5.49 -3.81
C THR A 57 0.13 5.12 -2.33
N MET A 58 1.34 5.32 -1.81
CA MET A 58 1.68 4.96 -0.43
C MET A 58 1.03 5.87 0.61
N GLU A 59 1.14 7.19 0.46
CA GLU A 59 0.76 8.17 1.49
C GLU A 59 -0.56 8.89 1.17
N GLY A 60 -0.96 8.95 -0.09
CA GLY A 60 -2.07 9.78 -0.56
C GLY A 60 -1.63 11.20 -0.85
N ALA A 61 -2.56 12.16 -0.68
CA ALA A 61 -2.21 13.58 -0.72
C ALA A 61 -1.30 13.99 0.45
N SER A 62 -1.44 13.34 1.59
CA SER A 62 -0.61 13.46 2.79
C SER A 62 -0.96 12.32 3.75
N ILE A 63 -0.02 11.88 4.59
CA ILE A 63 -0.31 10.94 5.69
C ILE A 63 -1.33 11.48 6.70
N LEU A 64 -1.50 12.80 6.77
CA LEU A 64 -2.48 13.47 7.64
C LEU A 64 -3.81 13.74 6.92
N GLU A 65 -3.97 13.25 5.69
CA GLU A 65 -5.19 13.42 4.93
C GLU A 65 -6.38 12.75 5.62
N THR A 66 -7.48 13.50 5.71
CA THR A 66 -8.74 13.05 6.33
C THR A 66 -9.79 12.68 5.29
N ASP A 67 -9.62 13.15 4.05
CA ASP A 67 -10.44 12.75 2.92
C ASP A 67 -10.18 11.27 2.57
N ASN A 68 -11.18 10.43 2.85
CA ASN A 68 -11.13 9.00 2.58
C ASN A 68 -10.97 8.66 1.09
N TYR A 69 -11.18 9.58 0.16
CA TYR A 69 -10.90 9.35 -1.26
C TYR A 69 -9.42 9.56 -1.61
N LYS A 70 -8.70 10.37 -0.82
CA LYS A 70 -7.31 10.75 -1.08
C LYS A 70 -6.29 10.07 -0.19
N LYS A 71 -6.72 9.40 0.89
CA LYS A 71 -5.87 8.55 1.73
C LYS A 71 -5.20 7.45 0.89
N GLY A 72 -3.88 7.33 0.99
CA GLY A 72 -3.09 6.26 0.37
C GLY A 72 -3.17 4.94 1.12
N LEU A 73 -2.29 4.00 0.75
CA LEU A 73 -2.23 2.66 1.35
C LEU A 73 -1.82 2.67 2.83
N LEU A 74 -0.76 3.41 3.20
CA LEU A 74 -0.20 3.41 4.55
C LEU A 74 -1.22 3.79 5.63
N PRO A 75 -1.94 4.93 5.55
CA PRO A 75 -2.92 5.28 6.58
C PRO A 75 -4.07 4.26 6.66
N ARG A 76 -4.52 3.68 5.53
CA ARG A 76 -5.57 2.64 5.51
C ARG A 76 -5.11 1.35 6.17
N VAL A 77 -3.87 0.90 5.89
CA VAL A 77 -3.26 -0.28 6.51
C VAL A 77 -3.21 -0.10 8.03
N VAL A 78 -2.79 1.08 8.50
CA VAL A 78 -2.72 1.37 9.93
C VAL A 78 -4.13 1.36 10.54
N ASP A 79 -5.10 2.03 9.91
CA ASP A 79 -6.50 2.07 10.36
C ASP A 79 -7.09 0.64 10.51
N GLU A 80 -6.98 -0.20 9.47
CA GLU A 80 -7.52 -1.57 9.50
C GLU A 80 -6.75 -2.50 10.45
N LEU A 81 -5.43 -2.34 10.59
CA LEU A 81 -4.63 -3.13 11.54
C LEU A 81 -5.08 -2.89 12.98
N PHE A 82 -5.28 -1.62 13.36
CA PHE A 82 -5.76 -1.28 14.70
C PHE A 82 -7.22 -1.71 14.91
N GLU A 83 -8.08 -1.59 13.89
CA GLU A 83 -9.45 -2.10 13.95
C GLU A 83 -9.48 -3.62 14.17
N ALA A 84 -8.71 -4.39 13.41
CA ALA A 84 -8.64 -5.84 13.53
C ALA A 84 -8.15 -6.29 14.91
N ILE A 85 -7.16 -5.59 15.48
CA ILE A 85 -6.65 -5.87 16.83
C ILE A 85 -7.73 -5.60 17.89
N ASN A 86 -8.48 -4.49 17.77
CA ASN A 86 -9.55 -4.16 18.71
C ASN A 86 -10.69 -5.18 18.67
N ILE A 87 -11.02 -5.73 17.49
CA ILE A 87 -12.07 -6.75 17.32
C ILE A 87 -11.66 -8.08 17.98
N CYS A 88 -10.38 -8.46 17.93
CA CYS A 88 -9.89 -9.70 18.53
C CYS A 88 -9.97 -9.73 20.09
N GLY A 89 -10.14 -8.58 20.74
CA GLY A 89 -10.39 -8.47 22.18
C GLY A 89 -9.27 -9.03 23.09
N GLU A 90 -9.62 -9.34 24.35
CA GLU A 90 -8.70 -9.78 25.42
C GLU A 90 -8.01 -11.15 25.19
N THR A 91 -8.27 -11.81 24.06
CA THR A 91 -7.75 -13.17 23.80
C THR A 91 -6.27 -13.20 23.40
N ALA A 92 -5.69 -12.07 23.00
CA ALA A 92 -4.29 -11.98 22.61
C ALA A 92 -3.66 -10.62 22.99
N ALA A 93 -2.44 -10.64 23.49
CA ALA A 93 -1.65 -9.44 23.75
C ALA A 93 -0.84 -9.06 22.51
N TYR A 94 -1.15 -7.90 21.91
CA TYR A 94 -0.45 -7.39 20.73
C TYR A 94 0.60 -6.34 21.12
N LYS A 95 1.75 -6.36 20.44
CA LYS A 95 2.76 -5.30 20.54
C LYS A 95 3.11 -4.81 19.14
N ILE A 96 2.71 -3.58 18.83
CA ILE A 96 2.98 -2.94 17.54
C ILE A 96 4.27 -2.12 17.66
N LYS A 97 5.13 -2.19 16.65
CA LYS A 97 6.32 -1.37 16.51
C LYS A 97 6.38 -0.82 15.09
N LEU A 98 6.84 0.42 14.94
CA LEU A 98 7.08 1.06 13.66
C LEU A 98 8.55 1.46 13.57
N SER A 99 9.14 1.30 12.40
CA SER A 99 10.48 1.77 12.05
C SER A 99 10.42 2.38 10.66
N MET A 100 11.07 3.53 10.46
CA MET A 100 11.24 4.18 9.16
C MET A 100 12.72 4.28 8.86
N VAL A 101 13.10 3.91 7.64
CA VAL A 101 14.49 3.87 7.18
C VAL A 101 14.55 4.48 5.78
N GLU A 102 15.56 5.30 5.55
CA GLU A 102 15.92 5.80 4.22
C GLU A 102 17.18 5.08 3.75
N ILE A 103 17.19 4.61 2.50
CA ILE A 103 18.41 4.09 1.89
C ILE A 103 18.90 5.12 0.88
N TYR A 104 20.05 5.74 1.14
CA TYR A 104 20.67 6.71 0.24
C TYR A 104 22.13 6.30 -0.05
N MET A 105 22.46 6.16 -1.34
CA MET A 105 23.76 5.65 -1.79
C MET A 105 24.17 4.33 -1.12
N GLU A 106 23.26 3.34 -1.13
CA GLU A 106 23.48 2.01 -0.55
C GLU A 106 23.78 2.02 0.97
N ARG A 107 23.40 3.11 1.66
CA ARG A 107 23.54 3.24 3.11
C ARG A 107 22.19 3.46 3.75
N VAL A 108 21.98 2.73 4.84
CA VAL A 108 20.89 2.89 5.81
C VAL A 108 21.21 4.03 6.76
#